data_AF-A0A8C9MBJ0-F1
#
_entry.id   AF-A0A8C9MBJ0-F1
#
_cell.length_a   1.000
_cell.length_b   1.000
_cell.length_c   1.000
_cell.angle_alpha   90.00
_cell.angle_beta   90.00
_cell.angle_gamma   90.00
#
_symmetry.space_group_name_H-M   'P 1'
#
loop_
_entity.id
_entity.type
_entity.pdbx_description
1 polymer ?
#
loop_
_entity_poly.entity_id
_entity_poly.type
_entity_poly.pdbx_seq_one_letter_code
_entity_poly.pdbx_strand_id
1 'polypeptide(L)'
;MKYWSCCRRKTSDFNTFLAQEGCTTGKHVWTKKDAGKKVVPCRHDWHQTGGEVTISVYAKNSLPELSQVVANSTLLNVHIVFEGEKEFHQNVKLWGVIDVTRSYVTMTATKIEITMRKAEPMQWASLELPATKKQEEQKEDSTE
;
A
#
# COMPACT_ATOMS: atom_id res chain seq x y z
N MET A 1 18.49 -30.87 -0.44
CA MET A 1 19.41 -30.20 0.50
C MET A 1 18.80 -28.89 0.94
N LYS A 2 18.81 -28.60 2.25
CA LYS A 2 18.26 -27.37 2.82
C LYS A 2 19.39 -26.34 2.95
N TYR A 3 19.11 -25.11 2.53
CA TYR A 3 20.10 -24.02 2.54
C TYR A 3 19.39 -22.68 2.53
N TRP A 4 20.09 -21.66 3.02
CA TRP A 4 19.66 -20.26 2.90
C TRP A 4 20.16 -19.71 1.56
N SER A 5 19.33 -18.98 0.81
CA SER A 5 19.71 -18.40 -0.48
C SER A 5 20.93 -17.46 -0.39
N CYS A 6 21.15 -16.85 0.78
CA CYS A 6 22.28 -15.99 1.07
C CYS A 6 23.58 -16.73 1.43
N CYS A 7 23.55 -18.03 1.76
CA CYS A 7 24.74 -18.77 2.19
C CYS A 7 24.99 -20.01 1.30
N ARG A 8 26.25 -20.27 0.91
CA ARG A 8 26.65 -21.42 0.06
C ARG A 8 26.65 -22.79 0.79
N ARG A 9 26.48 -22.81 2.11
CA ARG A 9 26.47 -24.04 2.92
C ARG A 9 25.16 -24.80 2.66
N LYS A 10 25.27 -26.04 2.21
CA LYS A 10 24.14 -26.95 1.97
C LYS A 10 24.23 -28.09 2.96
N THR A 11 23.16 -28.29 3.73
CA THR A 11 23.08 -29.40 4.69
C THR A 11 22.00 -30.39 4.27
N SER A 12 22.28 -31.67 4.51
CA SER A 12 21.32 -32.78 4.36
C SER A 12 20.57 -33.04 5.66
N ASP A 13 21.24 -32.82 6.80
CA ASP A 13 20.68 -33.00 8.14
C ASP A 13 19.94 -31.75 8.65
N PHE A 14 18.75 -31.95 9.20
CA PHE A 14 17.86 -30.86 9.61
C PHE A 14 18.34 -30.15 10.89
N ASN A 15 18.92 -30.87 11.85
CA ASN A 15 19.46 -30.26 13.07
C ASN A 15 20.68 -29.40 12.75
N THR A 16 21.53 -29.87 11.83
CA THR A 16 22.67 -29.08 11.33
C THR A 16 22.22 -27.80 10.63
N PHE A 17 21.07 -27.82 9.93
CA PHE A 17 20.50 -26.62 9.32
C PHE A 17 20.02 -25.59 10.36
N LEU A 18 19.35 -26.04 11.43
CA LEU A 18 18.87 -25.14 12.50
C LEU A 18 20.01 -24.53 13.32
N ALA A 19 21.11 -25.27 13.50
CA ALA A 19 22.29 -24.82 14.22
C ALA A 19 23.19 -23.89 13.38
N GLN A 20 22.90 -23.68 12.10
CA GLN A 20 23.74 -22.85 11.24
C GLN A 20 23.64 -21.37 11.66
N GLU A 21 24.78 -20.79 12.03
CA GLU A 21 24.88 -19.37 12.37
C GLU A 21 24.54 -18.47 11.16
N GLY A 22 23.90 -17.33 11.45
CA GLY A 22 23.52 -16.34 10.44
C GLY A 22 24.76 -15.79 9.72
N CYS A 23 24.76 -15.78 8.38
CA CYS A 23 25.90 -15.30 7.60
C CYS A 23 26.00 -13.75 7.51
N THR A 24 25.06 -13.01 8.10
CA THR A 24 25.09 -11.54 8.17
C THR A 24 24.42 -11.06 9.45
N THR A 25 25.02 -10.08 10.11
CA THR A 25 24.44 -9.39 11.27
C THR A 25 24.15 -7.93 10.90
N GLY A 26 22.97 -7.44 11.26
CA GLY A 26 22.54 -6.07 11.00
C GLY A 26 21.89 -5.44 12.23
N LYS A 27 21.90 -4.11 12.32
CA LYS A 27 21.12 -3.41 13.36
C LYS A 27 19.65 -3.44 12.96
N HIS A 28 18.84 -4.16 13.73
CA HIS A 28 17.38 -4.09 13.60
C HIS A 28 16.92 -2.72 14.07
N VAL A 29 16.54 -1.85 13.14
CA VAL A 29 15.87 -0.60 13.47
C VAL A 29 14.38 -0.93 13.61
N TRP A 30 13.94 -1.20 14.84
CA TRP A 30 12.54 -1.54 15.14
C TRP A 30 11.58 -0.35 14.90
N THR A 31 12.13 0.86 14.95
CA THR A 31 11.39 2.11 14.74
C THR A 31 12.22 2.99 13.80
N LYS A 32 11.72 3.25 12.58
CA LYS A 32 12.34 4.26 11.71
C LYS A 32 12.28 5.59 12.46
N LYS A 33 13.40 6.31 12.53
CA LYS A 33 13.39 7.73 12.89
C LYS A 33 12.74 8.45 11.71
N ASP A 34 11.42 8.55 11.70
CA ASP A 34 10.71 9.32 10.69
C ASP A 34 11.18 10.78 10.80
N ALA A 35 12.01 11.16 9.84
CA ALA A 35 12.65 12.47 9.77
C ALA A 35 11.61 13.49 9.31
N GLY A 36 10.80 14.02 10.24
CA GLY A 36 10.02 15.27 10.10
C GLY A 36 9.07 15.42 8.90
N LYS A 37 8.88 14.37 8.08
CA LYS A 37 7.95 14.39 6.95
C LYS A 37 6.55 14.13 7.46
N LYS A 38 5.70 15.15 7.34
CA LYS A 38 4.26 15.03 7.61
C LYS A 38 3.60 14.02 6.68
N VAL A 39 3.99 13.97 5.41
CA VAL A 39 3.44 12.99 4.45
C VAL A 39 4.38 11.80 4.30
N VAL A 40 3.90 10.60 4.63
CA VAL A 40 4.68 9.36 4.64
C VAL A 40 3.99 8.30 3.77
N PRO A 41 4.73 7.60 2.89
CA PRO A 41 4.15 6.56 2.07
C PRO A 41 3.81 5.33 2.94
N CYS A 42 2.52 5.01 3.04
CA CYS A 42 2.06 3.78 3.69
C CYS A 42 2.16 2.59 2.73
N ARG A 43 2.49 1.43 3.28
CA ARG A 43 2.26 0.17 2.58
C ARG A 43 0.77 0.01 2.35
N HIS A 44 0.37 -0.27 1.12
CA HIS A 44 -0.99 -0.62 0.76
C HIS A 44 -0.98 -1.83 -0.15
N ASP A 45 -2.08 -2.57 -0.13
CA ASP A 45 -2.33 -3.74 -0.95
C ASP A 45 -3.78 -3.69 -1.45
N TRP A 46 -4.07 -4.39 -2.53
CA TRP A 46 -5.43 -4.52 -3.02
C TRP A 46 -5.71 -5.95 -3.46
N HIS A 47 -6.93 -6.39 -3.23
CA HIS A 47 -7.42 -7.66 -3.74
C HIS A 47 -8.84 -7.48 -4.26
N GLN A 48 -9.29 -8.42 -5.07
CA GLN A 48 -10.63 -8.40 -5.63
C GLN A 48 -11.35 -9.71 -5.42
N THR A 49 -12.66 -9.60 -5.30
CA THR A 49 -13.62 -10.69 -5.33
C THR A 49 -14.47 -10.53 -6.61
N GLY A 50 -15.37 -11.47 -6.90
CA GLY A 50 -16.17 -11.48 -8.13
C GLY A 50 -16.90 -10.17 -8.42
N GLY A 51 -17.44 -9.49 -7.39
CA GLY A 51 -18.18 -8.24 -7.53
C GLY A 51 -17.63 -7.05 -6.72
N GLU A 52 -16.52 -7.23 -6.01
CA GLU A 52 -16.00 -6.25 -5.05
C GLU A 52 -14.49 -6.11 -5.20
N VAL A 53 -13.97 -4.93 -4.87
CA VAL A 53 -12.54 -4.65 -4.81
C VAL A 53 -12.23 -4.00 -3.48
N THR A 54 -11.23 -4.53 -2.78
CA THR A 54 -10.86 -4.08 -1.44
C THR A 54 -9.42 -3.59 -1.44
N ILE A 55 -9.21 -2.37 -0.96
CA ILE A 55 -7.89 -1.77 -0.76
C ILE A 55 -7.60 -1.77 0.74
N SER A 56 -6.47 -2.36 1.11
CA SER A 56 -5.96 -2.39 2.48
C SER A 56 -4.80 -1.41 2.63
N VAL A 57 -4.98 -0.36 3.43
CA VAL A 57 -3.91 0.59 3.80
C VAL A 57 -3.42 0.28 5.20
N TYR A 58 -2.13 -0.07 5.33
CA TYR A 58 -1.53 -0.42 6.60
C TYR A 58 -1.01 0.83 7.31
N ALA A 59 -1.92 1.51 8.02
CA ALA A 59 -1.60 2.61 8.92
C ALA A 59 -2.01 2.23 10.34
N LYS A 60 -1.02 2.11 11.24
CA LYS A 60 -1.27 1.82 12.66
C LYS A 60 -1.74 3.08 13.37
N ASN A 61 -2.70 2.93 14.27
CA ASN A 61 -3.24 4.02 15.10
C ASN A 61 -3.73 5.21 14.25
N SER A 62 -4.56 4.91 13.25
CA SER A 62 -5.22 5.92 12.43
C SER A 62 -6.33 6.62 13.21
N LEU A 63 -6.46 7.93 13.01
CA LEU A 63 -7.46 8.75 13.67
C LEU A 63 -8.67 8.90 12.73
N PRO A 64 -9.83 8.29 13.04
CA PRO A 64 -11.01 8.35 12.17
C PRO A 64 -11.59 9.76 12.05
N GLU A 65 -11.40 10.61 13.07
CA GLU A 65 -11.91 11.98 13.08
C GLU A 65 -11.17 12.92 12.11
N LEU A 66 -9.92 12.59 11.79
CA LEU A 66 -9.07 13.38 10.89
C LEU A 66 -8.84 12.69 9.53
N SER A 67 -9.22 11.42 9.40
CA SER A 67 -9.05 10.66 8.17
C SER A 67 -10.31 10.78 7.31
N GLN A 68 -10.13 11.00 6.01
CA GLN A 68 -11.22 11.14 5.05
C GLN A 68 -10.98 10.26 3.82
N VAL A 69 -12.00 9.50 3.44
CA VAL A 69 -11.99 8.71 2.20
C VAL A 69 -13.12 9.23 1.32
N VAL A 70 -12.76 9.80 0.17
CA VAL A 70 -13.73 10.32 -0.81
C VAL A 70 -13.65 9.45 -2.05
N ALA A 71 -14.77 8.82 -2.41
CA ALA A 71 -14.89 8.02 -3.61
C ALA A 71 -15.92 8.64 -4.56
N ASN A 72 -15.60 8.60 -5.85
CA ASN A 72 -16.51 8.84 -6.96
C ASN A 72 -16.62 7.55 -7.79
N SER A 73 -17.41 7.54 -8.85
CA SER A 73 -17.63 6.39 -9.74
C SER A 73 -16.33 5.79 -10.29
N THR A 74 -15.27 6.58 -10.47
CA THR A 74 -13.98 6.13 -11.05
C THR A 74 -12.75 6.65 -10.31
N LEU A 75 -12.92 7.45 -9.27
CA LEU A 75 -11.81 8.08 -8.56
C LEU A 75 -11.93 7.78 -7.07
N LEU A 76 -10.81 7.40 -6.45
CA LEU A 76 -10.71 7.26 -5.01
C LEU A 76 -9.63 8.20 -4.50
N ASN A 77 -9.99 9.03 -3.53
CA ASN A 77 -9.07 9.89 -2.80
C ASN A 77 -9.05 9.46 -1.34
N VAL A 78 -7.88 9.02 -0.90
CA VAL A 78 -7.65 8.49 0.45
C VAL A 78 -6.74 9.45 1.18
N HIS A 79 -7.26 10.08 2.23
CA HIS A 79 -6.52 10.89 3.18
C HIS A 79 -6.60 10.22 4.55
N ILE A 80 -5.47 9.72 5.05
CA ILE A 80 -5.40 9.03 6.34
C ILE A 80 -4.43 9.77 7.22
N VAL A 81 -4.87 10.15 8.42
CA VAL A 81 -4.02 10.73 9.45
C VAL A 81 -3.74 9.66 10.51
N PHE A 82 -2.47 9.45 10.83
CA PHE A 82 -2.02 8.44 11.77
C PHE A 82 -0.86 8.96 12.63
N GLU A 83 -0.63 8.33 13.79
CA GLU A 83 0.42 8.75 14.74
C GLU A 83 0.40 10.27 15.04
N GLY A 84 -0.79 10.89 15.09
CA GLY A 84 -1.02 12.29 15.47
C GLY A 84 -0.72 13.34 14.39
N GLU A 85 0.42 13.23 13.70
CA GLU A 85 0.88 14.26 12.74
C GLU A 85 1.25 13.70 11.36
N LYS A 86 1.25 12.38 11.20
CA LYS A 86 1.59 11.73 9.93
C LYS A 86 0.35 11.62 9.07
N GLU A 87 0.52 11.89 7.80
CA GLU A 87 -0.53 11.91 6.80
C GLU A 87 -0.15 10.98 5.64
N PHE A 88 -1.12 10.27 5.12
CA PHE A 88 -1.02 9.48 3.92
C PHE A 88 -2.07 9.96 2.93
N HIS A 89 -1.60 10.36 1.75
CA HIS A 89 -2.42 10.86 0.66
C HIS A 89 -2.24 9.91 -0.51
N GLN A 90 -3.33 9.33 -0.98
CA GLN A 90 -3.33 8.48 -2.17
C GLN A 90 -4.52 8.82 -3.04
N ASN A 91 -4.26 9.19 -4.28
CA ASN A 91 -5.27 9.28 -5.32
C ASN A 91 -5.13 8.08 -6.25
N VAL A 92 -6.23 7.37 -6.46
CA VAL A 92 -6.29 6.15 -7.28
C VAL A 92 -7.35 6.39 -8.35
N LYS A 93 -6.95 6.31 -9.61
CA LYS A 93 -7.88 6.31 -10.75
C LYS A 93 -8.31 4.88 -11.01
N LEU A 94 -9.49 4.50 -10.55
CA LEU A 94 -9.98 3.13 -10.58
C LEU A 94 -10.11 2.63 -12.03
N TRP A 95 -9.72 1.37 -12.26
CA TRP A 95 -9.80 0.74 -13.58
C TRP A 95 -11.23 0.62 -14.12
N GLY A 96 -12.20 0.41 -13.21
CA GLY A 96 -13.61 0.28 -13.56
C GLY A 96 -14.51 1.19 -12.74
N VAL A 97 -15.78 1.18 -13.11
CA VAL A 97 -16.82 1.94 -12.42
C VAL A 97 -17.24 1.22 -11.13
N ILE A 98 -17.36 1.97 -10.04
CA ILE A 98 -17.84 1.49 -8.76
C ILE A 98 -19.20 2.10 -8.38
N ASP A 99 -19.95 1.37 -7.58
CA ASP A 99 -21.18 1.83 -6.94
C ASP A 99 -20.84 2.41 -5.56
N VAL A 100 -20.81 3.75 -5.46
CA VAL A 100 -20.40 4.46 -4.24
C VAL A 100 -21.38 4.20 -3.08
N THR A 101 -22.67 4.01 -3.38
CA THR A 101 -23.71 3.80 -2.36
C THR A 101 -23.57 2.49 -1.62
N ARG A 102 -23.08 1.43 -2.29
CA ARG A 102 -22.84 0.10 -1.70
C ARG A 102 -21.41 -0.10 -1.24
N SER A 103 -20.54 0.89 -1.42
CA SER A 103 -19.15 0.85 -1.00
C SER A 103 -19.03 1.33 0.45
N TYR A 104 -18.10 0.77 1.21
CA TYR A 104 -17.92 1.10 2.63
C TYR A 104 -16.45 1.04 3.04
N VAL A 105 -16.13 1.70 4.16
CA VAL A 105 -14.78 1.76 4.72
C VAL A 105 -14.81 1.22 6.14
N THR A 106 -13.86 0.33 6.44
CA THR A 106 -13.66 -0.24 7.77
C THR A 106 -12.29 0.20 8.30
N MET A 107 -12.29 1.01 9.35
CA MET A 107 -11.06 1.45 10.01
C MET A 107 -10.77 0.55 11.22
N THR A 108 -9.63 -0.14 11.21
CA THR A 108 -9.13 -0.95 12.32
C THR A 108 -7.86 -0.32 12.88
N ALA A 109 -7.50 -0.64 14.13
CA ALA A 109 -6.29 -0.11 14.78
C ALA A 109 -4.98 -0.38 14.01
N THR A 110 -4.95 -1.38 13.13
CA THR A 110 -3.76 -1.81 12.38
C THR A 110 -3.81 -1.52 10.88
N LYS A 111 -5.01 -1.32 10.32
CA LYS A 111 -5.24 -1.13 8.87
C LYS A 111 -6.59 -0.47 8.61
N ILE A 112 -6.70 0.20 7.47
CA ILE A 112 -7.95 0.70 6.91
C ILE A 112 -8.28 -0.13 5.68
N GLU A 113 -9.50 -0.65 5.61
CA GLU A 113 -10.00 -1.45 4.50
C GLU A 113 -11.10 -0.69 3.78
N ILE A 114 -10.87 -0.39 2.51
CA ILE A 114 -11.82 0.32 1.64
C ILE A 114 -12.40 -0.71 0.69
N THR A 115 -13.64 -1.13 0.93
CA THR A 115 -14.33 -2.11 0.10
C THR A 115 -15.28 -1.38 -0.85
N MET A 116 -15.00 -1.48 -2.14
CA MET A 116 -15.80 -0.86 -3.19
C MET A 116 -16.55 -1.92 -3.99
N ARG A 117 -17.83 -1.66 -4.24
CA ARG A 117 -18.67 -2.53 -5.06
C ARG A 117 -18.46 -2.20 -6.53
N LYS A 118 -18.10 -3.18 -7.35
CA LYS A 118 -17.98 -2.99 -8.80
C LYS A 118 -19.36 -2.85 -9.41
N ALA A 119 -19.53 -1.92 -10.34
CA ALA A 119 -20.78 -1.78 -11.10
C ALA A 119 -21.03 -2.99 -12.01
N GLU A 120 -19.96 -3.53 -12.60
CA GLU A 120 -19.99 -4.73 -13.43
C GLU A 120 -19.19 -5.86 -12.76
N PRO A 121 -19.67 -7.12 -12.82
CA PRO A 121 -18.97 -8.29 -12.28
C PRO A 121 -17.78 -8.70 -13.16
N MET A 122 -16.85 -7.77 -13.36
CA MET A 122 -15.65 -7.92 -14.19
C MET A 122 -14.41 -8.06 -13.31
N GLN A 123 -13.46 -8.91 -13.71
CA GLN A 123 -12.14 -8.96 -13.10
C GLN A 123 -11.30 -7.77 -13.60
N TRP A 124 -10.71 -7.04 -12.67
CA TRP A 124 -9.84 -5.90 -12.97
C TRP A 124 -8.41 -6.39 -13.18
N ALA A 125 -7.79 -6.05 -14.30
CA ALA A 125 -6.40 -6.42 -14.58
C ALA A 125 -5.39 -5.63 -13.71
N SER A 126 -5.79 -4.43 -13.28
CA SER A 126 -5.04 -3.53 -12.40
C SER A 126 -6.03 -2.75 -11.55
N LEU A 127 -5.62 -2.27 -10.37
CA LEU A 127 -6.44 -1.35 -9.57
C LEU A 127 -6.59 -0.01 -10.28
N GLU A 128 -5.48 0.46 -10.85
CA GLU A 128 -5.37 1.75 -11.50
C GLU A 128 -5.50 1.64 -13.01
N LEU A 129 -6.16 2.62 -13.62
CA LEU A 129 -6.09 2.84 -15.05
C LEU A 129 -4.62 3.09 -15.43
N PRO A 130 -4.08 2.38 -16.43
CA PRO A 130 -2.74 2.68 -16.91
C PRO A 130 -2.72 4.14 -17.36
N ALA A 131 -1.87 4.95 -16.72
CA ALA A 131 -1.69 6.33 -17.14
C ALA A 131 -1.21 6.31 -18.60
N THR A 132 -2.00 6.88 -19.51
CA THR A 132 -1.47 7.31 -20.80
C THR A 132 -0.38 8.32 -20.48
N LYS A 133 0.89 7.95 -20.71
CA LYS A 133 2.03 8.86 -20.54
C LYS A 133 1.83 10.06 -21.46
N LYS A 134 1.25 11.16 -20.98
CA LYS A 134 1.52 12.47 -21.54
C LYS A 134 2.88 12.88 -20.98
N GLN A 135 3.86 12.96 -21.87
CA GLN A 135 5.19 13.50 -21.59
C GLN A 135 5.01 14.86 -20.92
N GLU A 136 5.54 15.01 -19.71
CA GLU A 136 5.81 16.31 -19.13
C GLU A 136 6.96 16.91 -19.94
N GLU A 137 6.62 17.76 -20.92
CA GLU A 137 7.55 18.72 -21.50
C GLU A 137 7.92 19.71 -20.39
N GLN A 138 9.02 19.41 -19.68
CA GLN A 138 9.79 20.41 -18.96
C GLN A 138 10.85 20.95 -19.92
N LYS A 139 10.66 22.18 -20.39
CA LYS A 139 11.65 23.26 -20.36
C LYS A 139 11.08 24.48 -21.07
N GLU A 140 10.66 25.48 -20.28
CA GLU A 140 10.80 26.90 -20.61
C GLU A 140 10.44 27.69 -19.35
N ASP A 141 11.47 28.03 -18.55
CA ASP A 141 11.72 29.40 -18.07
C ASP A 141 12.91 29.40 -17.11
N SER A 142 14.02 29.99 -17.54
CA SER A 142 14.99 30.72 -16.70
C SER A 142 15.97 31.44 -17.65
N THR A 143 15.56 32.65 -18.01
CA THR A 143 16.38 33.81 -18.39
C THR A 143 17.69 33.88 -17.59
N GLU A 144 18.85 34.02 -18.26
CA GLU A 144 19.73 35.21 -18.27
C GLU A 144 20.93 35.00 -19.22
#